data_AF-A0A2X0WHY0-F1
#
_entry.id   AF-A0A2X0WHY0-F1
#
_cell.length_a   1.000
_cell.length_b   1.000
_cell.length_c   1.000
_cell.angle_alpha   90.00
_cell.angle_beta   90.00
_cell.angle_gamma   90.00
#
_symmetry.space_group_name_H-M   'P 1'
#
loop_
_entity.id
_entity.type
_entity.pdbx_description
1 polymer ?
#
loop_
_entity_poly.entity_id
_entity_poly.type
_entity_poly.pdbx_seq_one_letter_code
_entity_poly.pdbx_strand_id
1 'polypeptide(L)'
;MNSDDYLDIESQSTFCKKITDELISSESFILISGSRGSGRSAVLEKIVSGTSVERVVFIPCSKEMSLINLREIVLTQLFGFSEEKFDYTLNLADTIIKRGVPTKEKIIFVVDDIDLVISAFFDELVALSDDFLGQRRFSL
;
A
#
# COMPACT_ATOMS: atom_id res chain seq x y z
N MET A 1 7.04 9.66 -32.94
CA MET A 1 6.31 10.38 -31.88
C MET A 1 6.97 9.98 -30.59
N ASN A 2 7.71 10.89 -29.96
CA ASN A 2 8.46 10.61 -28.73
C ASN A 2 7.53 10.76 -27.53
N SER A 3 7.67 9.84 -26.58
CA SER A 3 6.71 9.52 -25.53
C SER A 3 7.13 10.05 -24.15
N ASP A 4 7.90 11.15 -24.09
CA ASP A 4 8.65 11.52 -22.87
C ASP A 4 8.49 12.99 -22.44
N ASP A 5 7.37 13.64 -22.76
CA ASP A 5 7.03 14.96 -22.18
C ASP A 5 5.94 14.84 -21.11
N TYR A 6 6.18 13.98 -20.10
CA TYR A 6 5.55 14.23 -18.80
C TYR A 6 6.30 15.41 -18.19
N LEU A 7 5.76 16.61 -18.36
CA LEU A 7 6.20 17.82 -17.68
C LEU A 7 6.51 17.48 -16.22
N ASP A 8 7.80 17.46 -15.87
CA ASP A 8 8.25 17.29 -14.50
C ASP A 8 7.97 18.61 -13.78
N ILE A 9 6.72 18.77 -13.37
CA ILE A 9 6.28 19.98 -12.67
C ILE A 9 7.03 19.98 -11.33
N GLU A 10 7.86 20.99 -11.09
CA GLU A 10 8.71 21.13 -9.90
C GLU A 10 7.91 21.00 -8.59
N SER A 11 6.63 21.39 -8.59
CA SER A 11 5.73 21.20 -7.45
C SER A 11 5.41 19.72 -7.20
N GLN A 12 5.27 18.90 -8.24
CA GLN A 12 5.05 17.46 -8.10
C GLN A 12 6.31 16.75 -7.62
N SER A 13 7.49 17.08 -8.16
CA SER A 13 8.74 16.47 -7.70
C SER A 13 9.02 16.82 -6.23
N THR A 14 8.76 18.06 -5.82
CA THR A 14 8.84 18.50 -4.42
C THR A 14 7.84 17.75 -3.53
N PHE A 15 6.60 17.58 -3.99
CA PHE A 15 5.57 16.81 -3.27
C PHE A 15 5.98 15.34 -3.11
N CYS A 16 6.38 14.68 -4.20
CA CYS A 16 6.85 13.30 -4.16
C CYS A 16 8.01 13.14 -3.17
N LYS A 17 9.01 14.02 -3.24
CA LYS A 17 10.16 13.98 -2.32
C LYS A 17 9.73 14.09 -0.86
N LYS A 18 8.83 15.03 -0.53
CA LYS A 18 8.33 15.19 0.84
C LYS A 18 7.64 13.92 1.35
N ILE A 19 6.81 13.29 0.52
CA ILE A 19 6.14 12.04 0.87
C ILE A 19 7.15 10.90 1.01
N THR A 20 8.12 10.80 0.11
CA THR A 20 9.20 9.81 0.19
C THR A 20 10.03 9.97 1.46
N ASP A 21 10.43 11.20 1.82
CA ASP A 21 11.20 11.47 3.04
C ASP A 21 10.41 11.07 4.31
N GLU A 22 9.10 11.38 4.34
CA GLU A 22 8.19 10.94 5.42
C GLU A 22 8.13 9.41 5.50
N LEU A 23 7.86 8.76 4.36
CA LEU A 23 7.81 7.30 4.24
C LEU A 23 9.15 6.61 4.54
N ILE A 24 10.30 7.27 4.47
CA ILE A 24 11.58 6.71 4.94
C ILE A 24 11.67 6.85 6.46
N SER A 25 11.38 8.04 6.98
CA SER A 25 11.63 8.41 8.37
C SER A 25 10.67 7.80 9.39
N SER A 26 9.43 7.52 9.00
CA SER A 26 8.36 7.09 9.90
C SER A 26 7.51 5.95 9.33
N GLU A 27 6.74 5.32 10.21
CA GLU A 27 5.56 4.53 9.83
C GLU A 27 4.42 5.53 9.59
N SER A 28 3.77 5.43 8.43
CA SER A 28 2.85 6.47 7.95
C SER A 28 1.67 5.88 7.20
N PHE A 29 0.49 6.47 7.40
CA PHE A 29 -0.72 6.21 6.62
C PHE A 29 -1.08 7.47 5.84
N ILE A 30 -0.96 7.43 4.51
CA ILE A 30 -1.06 8.61 3.64
C ILE A 30 -2.20 8.42 2.64
N LEU A 31 -3.14 9.36 2.63
CA LEU A 31 -4.21 9.41 1.64
C LEU A 31 -3.88 10.43 0.55
N ILE A 32 -3.84 9.99 -0.70
CA ILE A 32 -3.64 10.86 -1.88
C ILE A 32 -4.96 10.98 -2.64
N SER A 33 -5.59 12.15 -2.57
CA SER A 33 -6.84 12.46 -3.29
C SER A 33 -6.60 13.43 -4.43
N GLY A 34 -7.39 13.33 -5.49
CA GLY A 34 -7.33 14.22 -6.65
C GLY A 34 -8.38 13.86 -7.68
N SER A 35 -8.69 14.78 -8.58
CA SER A 35 -9.62 14.54 -9.68
C SER A 35 -9.04 13.55 -10.69
N ARG A 36 -9.90 12.87 -11.46
CA ARG A 36 -9.48 12.00 -12.56
C ARG A 36 -8.53 12.77 -13.51
N GLY A 37 -7.38 12.16 -13.82
CA GLY A 37 -6.35 12.77 -14.67
C GLY A 37 -5.35 13.67 -13.93
N SER A 38 -5.41 13.79 -12.60
CA SER A 38 -4.45 14.61 -11.84
C SER A 38 -3.06 13.97 -11.68
N GLY A 39 -2.82 12.79 -12.27
CA GLY A 39 -1.52 12.11 -12.22
C GLY A 39 -1.22 11.35 -10.92
N ARG A 40 -2.23 11.01 -10.10
CA ARG A 40 -2.03 10.28 -8.82
C ARG A 40 -1.20 9.01 -8.98
N SER A 41 -1.48 8.20 -10.00
CA SER A 41 -0.76 6.96 -10.26
C SER A 41 0.72 7.23 -10.61
N ALA A 42 1.01 8.27 -11.39
CA ALA A 42 2.39 8.68 -11.71
C ALA A 42 3.14 9.21 -10.46
N VAL A 43 2.43 9.91 -9.57
CA VAL A 43 2.97 10.35 -8.28
C VAL A 43 3.29 9.14 -7.38
N LEU A 44 2.38 8.18 -7.28
CA LEU A 44 2.60 6.95 -6.51
C LEU A 44 3.78 6.15 -7.05
N GLU A 45 3.91 6.02 -8.37
CA GLU A 45 5.04 5.36 -9.02
C GLU A 45 6.37 6.06 -8.67
N LYS A 46 6.44 7.39 -8.80
CA LYS A 46 7.63 8.18 -8.41
C LYS A 46 7.98 7.99 -6.92
N ILE A 47 6.98 7.99 -6.04
CA ILE A 47 7.20 7.77 -4.59
C ILE A 47 7.77 6.38 -4.34
N VAL A 48 7.15 5.34 -4.90
CA VAL A 48 7.60 3.95 -4.74
C VAL A 48 9.03 3.78 -5.25
N SER A 49 9.34 4.29 -6.44
CA SER A 49 10.70 4.25 -6.99
C SER A 49 11.73 5.01 -6.14
N GLY A 50 11.31 6.08 -5.45
CA GLY A 50 12.19 6.89 -4.60
C GLY A 50 12.46 6.31 -3.21
N THR A 51 11.60 5.42 -2.69
CA THR A 51 11.65 5.00 -1.27
C THR A 51 12.66 3.86 -1.04
N SER A 52 13.34 3.35 -2.07
CA SER A 52 14.32 2.24 -1.98
C SER A 52 13.79 1.00 -1.24
N VAL A 53 12.46 0.81 -1.21
CA VAL A 53 11.85 -0.25 -0.40
C VAL A 53 12.00 -1.61 -1.04
N GLU A 54 12.20 -2.61 -0.19
CA GLU A 54 12.43 -3.99 -0.62
C GLU A 54 11.13 -4.68 -1.04
N ARG A 55 9.97 -4.20 -0.56
CA ARG A 55 8.67 -4.80 -0.91
C ARG A 55 7.55 -3.78 -1.03
N VAL A 56 6.79 -3.92 -2.12
CA VAL A 56 5.59 -3.14 -2.41
C VAL A 56 4.43 -4.12 -2.61
N VAL A 57 3.33 -3.88 -1.90
CA VAL A 57 2.05 -4.58 -2.09
C VAL A 57 1.11 -3.63 -2.81
N PHE A 58 0.76 -3.95 -4.05
CA PHE A 58 -0.11 -3.11 -4.88
C PHE A 58 -1.53 -3.69 -4.95
N ILE A 59 -2.52 -2.93 -4.51
CA ILE A 59 -3.93 -3.34 -4.45
C ILE A 59 -4.74 -2.46 -5.40
N PRO A 60 -5.05 -2.93 -6.62
CA PRO A 60 -5.92 -2.22 -7.54
C PRO A 60 -7.38 -2.43 -7.15
N CYS A 61 -8.04 -1.42 -6.60
CA CYS A 61 -9.44 -1.55 -6.21
C CYS A 61 -10.37 -1.39 -7.43
N SER A 62 -11.43 -2.19 -7.47
CA SER A 62 -12.51 -2.04 -8.45
C SER A 62 -13.86 -2.32 -7.79
N LYS A 63 -14.94 -1.76 -8.37
CA LYS A 63 -16.28 -1.77 -7.77
C LYS A 63 -16.86 -3.17 -7.50
N GLU A 64 -16.39 -4.18 -8.21
CA GLU A 64 -16.90 -5.55 -8.12
C GLU A 64 -16.10 -6.44 -7.15
N MET A 65 -15.02 -5.92 -6.57
CA MET A 65 -14.18 -6.70 -5.67
C MET A 65 -14.85 -6.90 -4.31
N SER A 66 -14.96 -8.17 -3.90
CA SER A 66 -15.37 -8.52 -2.56
C SER A 66 -14.24 -8.29 -1.54
N LEU A 67 -14.58 -8.20 -0.25
CA LEU A 67 -13.59 -8.12 0.84
C LEU A 67 -12.57 -9.26 0.76
N ILE A 68 -13.07 -10.47 0.48
CA ILE A 68 -12.26 -11.68 0.39
C ILE A 68 -11.24 -11.54 -0.74
N ASN A 69 -11.65 -11.04 -1.91
CA ASN A 69 -10.72 -10.86 -3.04
C ASN A 69 -9.65 -9.81 -2.72
N LEU A 70 -10.01 -8.71 -2.06
CA LEU A 70 -9.03 -7.69 -1.65
C LEU A 70 -8.02 -8.25 -0.65
N ARG A 71 -8.47 -9.01 0.35
CA ARG A 71 -7.60 -9.72 1.30
C ARG A 71 -6.71 -10.73 0.59
N GLU A 72 -7.23 -11.50 -0.37
CA GLU A 72 -6.44 -12.45 -1.15
C GLU A 72 -5.31 -11.78 -1.92
N ILE A 73 -5.58 -10.64 -2.55
CA ILE A 73 -4.57 -9.84 -3.27
C ILE A 73 -3.43 -9.45 -2.31
N VAL A 74 -3.78 -8.95 -1.12
CA VAL A 74 -2.79 -8.57 -0.10
C VAL A 74 -1.98 -9.77 0.37
N LEU A 75 -2.64 -10.82 0.83
CA LEU A 75 -2.00 -11.98 1.46
C LEU A 75 -1.14 -12.76 0.48
N THR A 76 -1.56 -12.88 -0.78
CA THR A 76 -0.78 -13.53 -1.84
C THR A 76 0.49 -12.74 -2.16
N GLN A 77 0.43 -11.41 -2.19
CA GLN A 77 1.62 -10.58 -2.43
C GLN A 77 2.58 -10.58 -1.23
N LEU A 78 2.05 -10.67 0.00
CA LEU A 78 2.88 -10.72 1.22
C LEU A 78 3.57 -12.07 1.42
N PHE A 79 2.83 -13.16 1.25
CA PHE A 79 3.28 -14.51 1.64
C PHE A 79 3.52 -15.44 0.45
N GLY A 80 3.27 -14.99 -0.78
CA GLY A 80 3.28 -15.82 -1.98
C GLY A 80 2.01 -16.66 -2.13
N PHE A 81 1.92 -17.40 -3.24
CA PHE A 81 0.88 -18.41 -3.42
C PHE A 81 1.12 -19.57 -2.45
N SER A 82 0.13 -19.85 -1.60
CA SER A 82 0.14 -20.97 -0.67
C SER A 82 -1.02 -21.91 -1.03
N GLU A 83 -0.77 -23.22 -1.00
CA GLU A 83 -1.84 -24.22 -1.13
C GLU A 83 -2.80 -24.19 0.08
N GLU A 84 -2.32 -23.69 1.23
CA GLU A 84 -3.18 -23.43 2.39
C GLU A 84 -4.05 -22.20 2.14
N LYS A 85 -5.37 -22.44 2.11
CA LYS A 85 -6.35 -21.35 2.07
C LYS A 85 -6.20 -20.47 3.30
N PHE A 86 -6.22 -19.16 3.09
CA PHE A 86 -6.25 -18.20 4.19
C PHE A 86 -7.54 -18.36 5.01
N ASP A 87 -7.43 -18.13 6.31
CA ASP A 87 -8.57 -18.17 7.22
C ASP A 87 -9.37 -16.87 7.11
N TYR A 88 -10.36 -16.85 6.22
CA TYR A 88 -11.19 -15.66 5.98
C TYR A 88 -12.16 -15.30 7.11
N THR A 89 -12.20 -16.10 8.19
CA THR A 89 -12.96 -15.74 9.40
C THR A 89 -12.23 -14.66 10.22
N LEU A 90 -10.92 -14.53 10.02
CA LEU A 90 -10.10 -13.47 10.59
C LEU A 90 -10.10 -12.23 9.69
N ASN A 91 -9.90 -11.06 10.30
CA ASN A 91 -9.62 -9.84 9.54
C ASN A 91 -8.18 -9.88 8.97
N LEU A 92 -7.86 -8.90 8.13
CA LEU A 92 -6.55 -8.83 7.48
C LEU A 92 -5.39 -8.72 8.49
N ALA A 93 -5.51 -7.84 9.49
CA ALA A 93 -4.46 -7.60 10.49
C ALA A 93 -4.17 -8.86 11.33
N ASP A 94 -5.22 -9.50 11.85
CA ASP A 94 -5.14 -10.74 12.62
C ASP A 94 -4.49 -11.86 11.81
N THR A 95 -4.84 -11.97 10.53
CA THR A 95 -4.26 -12.97 9.62
C THR A 95 -2.76 -12.75 9.45
N ILE A 96 -2.33 -11.51 9.20
CA ILE A 96 -0.92 -11.14 9.03
C ILE A 96 -0.14 -11.36 10.33
N ILE A 97 -0.69 -10.96 11.47
CA ILE A 97 -0.07 -11.16 12.79
C ILE A 97 0.09 -12.64 13.12
N LYS A 98 -0.97 -13.44 12.92
CA LYS A 98 -0.97 -14.88 13.18
C LYS A 98 0.04 -15.64 12.31
N ARG A 99 0.14 -15.28 11.04
CA ARG A 99 1.08 -15.91 10.10
C ARG A 99 2.52 -15.46 10.32
N GLY A 100 2.69 -14.22 10.80
CA GLY A 100 3.99 -13.59 11.00
C GLY A 100 4.60 -13.16 9.67
N VAL A 101 4.91 -11.86 9.52
CA VAL A 101 5.60 -11.37 8.32
C VAL A 101 6.99 -12.01 8.28
N PRO A 102 7.36 -12.71 7.20
CA PRO A 102 8.57 -13.55 7.17
C PRO A 102 9.87 -12.75 7.15
N THR A 103 9.80 -11.43 6.98
CA THR A 103 10.97 -10.57 6.81
C THR A 103 10.86 -9.33 7.70
N LYS A 104 12.01 -8.72 8.03
CA LYS A 104 12.07 -7.44 8.76
C LYS A 104 11.97 -6.21 7.86
N GLU A 105 11.55 -6.42 6.61
CA GLU A 105 11.64 -5.43 5.54
C GLU A 105 10.55 -4.38 5.74
N LYS A 106 10.84 -3.14 5.33
CA LYS A 106 9.81 -2.12 5.23
C LYS A 106 8.91 -2.43 4.03
N ILE A 107 7.63 -2.62 4.30
CA ILE A 107 6.62 -2.94 3.28
C ILE A 107 5.78 -1.70 3.02
N ILE A 108 5.65 -1.29 1.75
CA ILE A 108 4.71 -0.25 1.35
C ILE A 108 3.45 -0.90 0.79
N PHE A 109 2.29 -0.50 1.32
CA PHE A 109 0.99 -0.84 0.76
C PHE A 109 0.53 0.33 -0.10
N VAL A 110 0.33 0.06 -1.39
CA VAL A 110 -0.23 1.02 -2.36
C VAL A 110 -1.62 0.55 -2.72
N VAL A 111 -2.64 1.33 -2.34
CA VAL A 111 -4.04 1.01 -2.60
C VAL A 111 -4.60 2.03 -3.57
N ASP A 112 -4.85 1.62 -4.81
CA ASP A 112 -5.32 2.50 -5.86
C ASP A 112 -6.85 2.48 -5.95
N ASP A 113 -7.46 3.64 -6.14
CA ASP A 113 -8.92 3.83 -6.22
C ASP A 113 -9.73 3.19 -5.07
N ILE A 114 -9.24 3.34 -3.82
CA ILE A 114 -9.87 2.81 -2.60
C ILE A 114 -11.34 3.26 -2.41
N ASP A 115 -11.72 4.40 -2.97
CA ASP A 115 -13.09 4.93 -2.92
C ASP A 115 -14.09 4.09 -3.73
N LEU A 116 -13.62 3.14 -4.53
CA LEU A 116 -14.46 2.24 -5.33
C LEU A 116 -14.91 0.98 -4.58
N VAL A 117 -14.31 0.65 -3.44
CA VAL A 117 -14.58 -0.61 -2.73
C VAL A 117 -15.33 -0.39 -1.42
N ILE A 118 -15.77 -1.50 -0.83
CA ILE A 118 -16.49 -1.52 0.45
C ILE A 118 -15.66 -0.86 1.57
N SER A 119 -16.34 -0.11 2.45
CA SER A 119 -15.68 0.60 3.56
C SER A 119 -14.96 -0.34 4.52
N ALA A 120 -15.47 -1.57 4.70
CA ALA A 120 -14.87 -2.56 5.58
C ALA A 120 -13.40 -2.89 5.22
N PHE A 121 -13.01 -2.80 3.95
CA PHE A 121 -11.61 -3.00 3.57
C PHE A 121 -10.73 -1.82 4.01
N PHE A 122 -11.23 -0.58 3.89
CA PHE A 122 -10.54 0.59 4.40
C PHE A 122 -10.35 0.51 5.93
N ASP A 123 -11.39 0.10 6.66
CA ASP A 123 -11.32 -0.10 8.11
C ASP A 123 -10.24 -1.12 8.50
N GLU A 124 -10.08 -2.19 7.71
CA GLU A 124 -9.00 -3.18 7.92
C GLU A 124 -7.60 -2.62 7.64
N LEU A 125 -7.45 -1.72 6.67
CA LEU A 125 -6.17 -1.06 6.40
C LEU A 125 -5.79 -0.10 7.52
N VAL A 126 -6.77 0.59 8.11
CA VAL A 126 -6.55 1.44 9.29
C VAL A 126 -6.16 0.58 10.48
N ALA A 127 -6.89 -0.50 10.76
CA ALA A 127 -6.55 -1.43 11.85
C ALA A 127 -5.14 -2.03 11.66
N LEU A 128 -4.79 -2.41 10.42
CA LEU A 128 -3.46 -2.88 10.09
C LEU A 128 -2.40 -1.80 10.33
N SER A 129 -2.67 -0.54 10.00
CA SER A 129 -1.76 0.55 10.31
C SER A 129 -1.58 0.70 11.82
N ASP A 130 -2.67 0.76 12.57
CA ASP A 130 -2.65 0.98 14.03
C ASP A 130 -1.95 -0.16 14.78
N ASP A 131 -2.17 -1.41 14.38
CA ASP A 131 -1.54 -2.57 15.00
C ASP A 131 -0.03 -2.64 14.75
N PHE A 132 0.44 -2.06 13.64
CA PHE A 132 1.85 -2.05 13.28
C PHE A 132 2.56 -0.74 13.67
N LEU A 133 1.80 0.35 13.90
CA LEU A 133 2.30 1.64 14.37
C LEU A 133 2.91 1.52 15.77
N GLY A 134 4.19 1.92 15.88
CA GLY A 134 4.89 2.02 17.16
C GLY A 134 5.38 0.69 17.74
N GLN A 135 5.15 -0.43 17.05
CA GLN A 135 5.63 -1.73 17.53
C GLN A 135 7.13 -1.97 17.31
N ARG A 136 7.88 -1.07 16.63
CA ARG A 136 9.34 -1.19 16.41
C ARG A 136 9.78 -2.60 15.98
N ARG A 137 8.91 -3.38 15.31
CA ARG A 137 9.23 -4.78 14.97
C ARG A 137 10.33 -4.90 13.90
N PHE A 138 10.67 -3.77 13.28
CA PHE A 138 11.67 -3.66 12.22
C PHE A 138 12.93 -2.86 12.61
N SER A 139 13.06 -2.41 13.86
CA SER A 139 14.29 -1.76 14.33
C SER A 139 15.11 -2.72 15.20
N LEU A 140 16.22 -3.23 14.65
CA LEU A 140 17.46 -3.49 15.38
C LEU A 140 18.63 -3.09 14.49
#